data_AF-C4YZT0-F1
#
_entry.id   AF-C4YZT0-F1
#
_cell.length_a   1.000
_cell.length_b   1.000
_cell.length_c   1.000
_cell.angle_alpha   90.00
_cell.angle_beta   90.00
_cell.angle_gamma   90.00
#
_symmetry.space_group_name_H-M   'P 1'
#
loop_
_entity.id
_entity.type
_entity.pdbx_description
1 polymer ?
#
loop_
_entity_poly.entity_id
_entity_poly.type
_entity_poly.pdbx_seq_one_letter_code
_entity_poly.pdbx_strand_id
1 'polypeptide(L)'
;MIKLRKVTSKDEKIQNKFFKQLPFCEISEVLNFVNNNCNFLSAFTTLQPRYAKQEPNNKDKLIATILAQAFNHGNYKMSQISDISYRTLETSYQQYLRLSTLKEANDIISNAISKLKIFPYYSLDLELLYSSVDGQKFELDTPNIKARYSRKYLREGQGVSAYTILANHIPLQCELIGTHEY
;
A
#
# COMPACT_ATOMS: atom_id res chain seq x y z
N MET A 1 4.75 9.55 -30.12
CA MET A 1 3.48 10.13 -29.62
C MET A 1 2.45 9.00 -29.57
N ILE A 2 2.26 8.36 -28.42
CA ILE A 2 1.33 7.23 -28.26
C ILE A 2 -0.09 7.82 -28.20
N LYS A 3 -0.90 7.56 -29.24
CA LYS A 3 -2.32 7.91 -29.23
C LYS A 3 -3.02 7.03 -28.19
N LEU A 4 -3.37 7.60 -27.04
CA LEU A 4 -4.27 6.96 -26.08
C LEU A 4 -5.59 6.66 -26.80
N ARG A 5 -5.95 5.38 -26.88
CA ARG A 5 -7.18 4.91 -27.52
C ARG A 5 -8.37 5.44 -26.71
N LYS A 6 -9.21 6.28 -27.31
CA LYS A 6 -10.46 6.71 -26.67
C LYS A 6 -11.32 5.48 -26.43
N VAL A 7 -11.64 5.20 -25.17
CA VAL A 7 -12.60 4.17 -24.77
C VAL A 7 -13.92 4.47 -25.47
N THR A 8 -14.44 3.51 -26.23
CA THR A 8 -15.72 3.67 -26.93
C THR A 8 -16.87 3.23 -26.03
N SER A 9 -18.09 3.73 -26.23
CA SER A 9 -19.26 3.33 -25.42
C SER A 9 -19.58 1.82 -25.53
N LYS A 10 -19.02 1.14 -26.55
CA LYS A 10 -19.09 -0.30 -26.71
C LYS A 10 -18.14 -1.03 -25.74
N ASP A 11 -16.94 -0.50 -25.53
CA ASP A 11 -15.97 -1.05 -24.58
C ASP A 11 -16.46 -0.92 -23.14
N GLU A 12 -17.08 0.21 -22.79
CA GLU A 12 -17.72 0.42 -21.48
C GLU A 12 -18.85 -0.58 -21.21
N LYS A 13 -19.68 -0.88 -22.22
CA LYS A 13 -20.74 -1.90 -22.09
C LYS A 13 -20.18 -3.29 -21.88
N ILE A 14 -19.07 -3.62 -22.54
CA ILE A 14 -18.38 -4.92 -22.38
C ILE A 14 -17.78 -5.02 -20.98
N GLN A 15 -17.07 -3.98 -20.52
CA GLN A 15 -16.52 -3.92 -19.17
C GLN A 15 -17.61 -4.03 -18.11
N ASN A 16 -18.68 -3.24 -18.23
CA ASN A 16 -19.80 -3.29 -17.29
C ASN A 16 -20.47 -4.68 -17.26
N LYS A 17 -20.62 -5.34 -18.42
CA LYS A 17 -21.17 -6.71 -18.47
C LYS A 17 -20.24 -7.71 -17.79
N PHE A 18 -18.93 -7.56 -17.95
CA PHE A 18 -17.91 -8.42 -17.33
C PHE A 18 -17.85 -8.22 -15.82
N PHE A 19 -17.67 -6.99 -15.35
CA PHE A 19 -17.54 -6.70 -13.91
C PHE A 19 -18.82 -7.00 -13.12
N LYS A 20 -20.00 -6.93 -13.74
CA LYS A 20 -21.27 -7.38 -13.12
C LYS A 20 -21.32 -8.89 -12.81
N GLN A 21 -20.46 -9.70 -13.43
CA GLN A 21 -20.41 -11.14 -13.19
C GLN A 21 -19.48 -11.49 -12.02
N LEU A 22 -18.64 -10.55 -11.57
CA LEU A 22 -17.73 -10.79 -10.47
C LEU A 22 -18.49 -10.62 -9.15
N PRO A 23 -18.31 -11.55 -8.18
CA PRO A 23 -18.89 -11.39 -6.86
C PRO A 23 -18.29 -10.16 -6.18
N PHE A 24 -19.10 -9.52 -5.34
CA PHE A 24 -18.58 -8.53 -4.40
C PHE A 24 -17.68 -9.25 -3.39
N CYS A 25 -16.55 -8.65 -3.05
CA CYS A 25 -15.55 -9.19 -2.13
C CYS A 25 -15.08 -8.06 -1.23
N GLU A 26 -14.98 -8.35 0.07
CA GLU A 26 -14.51 -7.36 1.03
C GLU A 26 -12.98 -7.20 0.97
N ILE A 27 -12.48 -6.00 1.26
CA ILE A 27 -11.03 -5.75 1.25
C ILE A 27 -10.27 -6.64 2.27
N SER A 28 -10.92 -7.00 3.38
CA SER A 28 -10.42 -7.93 4.39
C SER A 28 -10.20 -9.33 3.80
N GLU A 29 -11.15 -9.82 2.99
CA GLU A 29 -11.07 -11.08 2.27
C GLU A 29 -9.95 -11.05 1.23
N VAL A 30 -9.77 -9.94 0.51
CA VAL A 30 -8.64 -9.74 -0.41
C VAL A 30 -7.31 -9.85 0.33
N LEU A 31 -7.15 -9.17 1.48
CA LEU A 31 -5.93 -9.25 2.27
C LEU A 31 -5.68 -10.66 2.82
N ASN A 32 -6.73 -11.35 3.27
CA ASN A 32 -6.62 -12.74 3.69
C ASN A 32 -6.21 -13.66 2.54
N PHE A 33 -6.78 -13.47 1.33
CA PHE A 33 -6.38 -14.19 0.14
C PHE A 33 -4.91 -13.95 -0.20
N VAL A 34 -4.45 -12.69 -0.22
CA VAL A 34 -3.03 -12.37 -0.47
C VAL A 34 -2.14 -13.03 0.58
N ASN A 35 -2.50 -12.94 1.87
CA ASN A 35 -1.74 -13.59 2.93
C ASN A 35 -1.68 -15.11 2.79
N ASN A 36 -2.75 -15.77 2.36
CA ASN A 36 -2.74 -17.21 2.14
C ASN A 36 -1.82 -17.62 0.98
N ASN A 37 -1.58 -16.72 0.01
CA ASN A 37 -0.72 -16.99 -1.15
C ASN A 37 0.76 -16.65 -0.92
N CYS A 38 1.07 -15.59 -0.16
CA CYS A 38 2.46 -15.13 0.03
C CYS A 38 2.90 -14.96 1.48
N ASN A 39 2.00 -15.14 2.44
CA ASN A 39 2.26 -15.01 3.87
C ASN A 39 2.85 -13.66 4.31
N PHE A 40 2.47 -12.56 3.64
CA PHE A 40 3.04 -11.24 3.93
C PHE A 40 2.86 -10.79 5.39
N LEU A 41 1.84 -11.29 6.11
CA LEU A 41 1.64 -10.93 7.51
C LEU A 41 2.80 -11.40 8.41
N SER A 42 3.65 -12.33 7.97
CA SER A 42 4.83 -12.75 8.75
C SER A 42 5.89 -11.67 8.89
N ALA A 43 5.91 -10.66 8.01
CA ALA A 43 6.81 -9.51 8.13
C ALA A 43 6.52 -8.66 9.37
N PHE A 44 5.30 -8.71 9.89
CA PHE A 44 4.89 -7.95 11.08
C PHE A 44 5.35 -8.67 12.35
N THR A 45 6.63 -8.52 12.64
CA THR A 45 7.27 -9.08 13.84
C THR A 45 7.01 -8.22 15.08
N THR A 46 7.00 -8.83 16.27
CA THR A 46 6.82 -8.10 17.54
C THR A 46 8.06 -7.27 17.89
N LEU A 47 7.89 -6.09 18.49
CA LEU A 47 9.01 -5.33 19.08
C LEU A 47 9.76 -6.07 20.19
N GLN A 48 9.04 -6.89 20.97
CA GLN A 48 9.60 -7.59 22.13
C GLN A 48 9.40 -9.11 21.99
N PRO A 49 10.23 -9.78 21.17
CA PRO A 49 10.07 -11.21 20.89
C PRO A 49 10.16 -12.09 22.15
N ARG A 50 10.87 -11.63 23.19
CA ARG A 50 11.03 -12.36 24.46
C ARG A 50 9.77 -12.44 25.32
N TYR A 51 8.84 -11.50 25.15
CA TYR A 51 7.59 -11.43 25.94
C TYR A 51 6.34 -11.64 25.08
N ALA A 52 6.53 -12.02 23.81
CA ALA A 52 5.44 -12.29 22.90
C ALA A 52 4.71 -13.55 23.37
N LYS A 53 3.54 -13.38 23.98
CA LYS A 53 2.56 -14.46 24.05
C LYS A 53 2.22 -14.82 22.62
N GLN A 54 2.51 -16.06 22.21
CA GLN A 54 2.05 -16.58 20.92
C GLN A 54 0.52 -16.63 20.98
N GLU A 55 -0.16 -15.59 20.49
CA GLU A 55 -1.59 -15.64 20.28
C GLU A 55 -1.87 -16.21 18.87
N PRO A 56 -2.55 -17.36 18.77
CA PRO A 56 -2.87 -17.98 17.47
C PRO A 56 -3.81 -17.15 16.58
N ASN A 57 -4.44 -16.10 17.09
CA ASN A 57 -5.53 -15.35 16.44
C ASN A 57 -5.20 -13.86 16.16
N ASN A 58 -3.95 -13.56 15.78
CA ASN A 58 -3.55 -12.16 15.57
C ASN A 58 -3.73 -11.65 14.12
N LYS A 59 -4.10 -12.51 13.16
CA LYS A 59 -4.18 -12.13 11.74
C LYS A 59 -5.29 -11.11 11.47
N ASP A 60 -6.52 -11.38 11.91
CA ASP A 60 -7.65 -10.48 11.67
C ASP A 60 -7.47 -9.14 12.40
N LYS A 61 -6.93 -9.19 13.62
CA LYS A 61 -6.56 -8.00 14.40
C LYS A 61 -5.54 -7.14 13.64
N LEU A 62 -4.50 -7.78 13.10
CA LEU A 62 -3.46 -7.11 12.34
C LEU A 62 -3.99 -6.53 11.02
N ILE A 63 -4.82 -7.28 10.28
CA ILE A 63 -5.50 -6.79 9.07
C ILE A 63 -6.36 -5.58 9.38
N ALA A 64 -7.19 -5.64 10.43
CA ALA A 64 -8.02 -4.52 10.85
C ALA A 64 -7.17 -3.30 11.23
N THR A 65 -6.04 -3.50 11.93
CA THR A 65 -5.08 -2.43 12.23
C THR A 65 -4.49 -1.82 10.95
N ILE A 66 -4.08 -2.64 9.97
CA ILE A 66 -3.57 -2.15 8.67
C ILE A 66 -4.65 -1.33 7.95
N LEU A 67 -5.88 -1.84 7.87
CA LEU A 67 -7.00 -1.16 7.22
C LEU A 67 -7.37 0.16 7.92
N ALA A 68 -7.29 0.20 9.25
CA ALA A 68 -7.56 1.42 10.03
C ALA A 68 -6.64 2.57 9.62
N GLN A 69 -5.36 2.26 9.41
CA GLN A 69 -4.35 3.23 8.98
C GLN A 69 -4.45 3.52 7.49
N ALA A 70 -4.65 2.50 6.64
CA ALA A 70 -4.76 2.64 5.20
C ALA A 70 -5.96 3.51 4.78
N PHE A 71 -7.09 3.40 5.48
CA PHE A 71 -8.27 4.24 5.24
C PHE A 71 -8.20 5.61 5.92
N ASN A 72 -7.12 5.92 6.64
CA ASN A 72 -6.99 7.14 7.43
C ASN A 72 -8.16 7.34 8.43
N HIS A 73 -8.73 6.23 8.91
CA HIS A 73 -9.81 6.24 9.91
C HIS A 73 -9.25 6.22 11.33
N GLY A 74 -8.08 5.61 11.51
CA GLY A 74 -7.45 5.39 12.80
C GLY A 74 -8.13 4.28 13.61
N ASN A 75 -7.46 3.87 14.69
CA ASN A 75 -7.87 2.72 15.49
C ASN A 75 -9.22 2.93 16.19
N TYR A 76 -9.56 4.17 16.56
CA TYR A 76 -10.83 4.49 17.24
C TYR A 76 -12.03 4.24 16.35
N LYS A 77 -12.09 4.87 15.16
CA LYS A 77 -13.20 4.65 14.23
C LYS A 77 -13.31 3.20 13.79
N MET A 78 -12.17 2.53 13.55
CA MET A 78 -12.17 1.11 13.22
C MET A 78 -12.80 0.25 14.33
N SER A 79 -12.53 0.56 15.61
CA SER A 79 -13.16 -0.16 16.74
C SER A 79 -14.67 0.06 16.87
N GLN A 80 -15.21 1.12 16.30
CA GLN A 80 -16.66 1.37 16.32
C GLN A 80 -17.41 0.58 15.24
N ILE A 81 -16.71 0.18 14.18
CA ILE A 81 -17.30 -0.51 13.01
C ILE A 81 -16.89 -1.98 12.89
N SER A 82 -16.05 -2.46 13.81
CA SER A 82 -15.59 -3.86 13.87
C SER A 82 -15.78 -4.43 15.26
N ASP A 83 -15.84 -5.75 15.37
CA ASP A 83 -15.93 -6.47 16.65
C ASP A 83 -14.59 -6.52 17.42
N ILE A 84 -13.71 -5.54 17.20
CA ILE A 84 -12.37 -5.47 17.78
C ILE A 84 -12.24 -4.23 18.65
N SER A 85 -11.87 -4.42 19.92
CA SER A 85 -11.71 -3.31 20.86
C SER A 85 -10.60 -2.34 20.42
N TYR A 86 -10.79 -1.05 20.72
CA TYR A 86 -9.76 -0.01 20.50
C TYR A 86 -8.41 -0.41 21.10
N ARG A 87 -8.41 -0.93 22.34
CA ARG A 87 -7.19 -1.34 23.04
C ARG A 87 -6.44 -2.43 22.30
N THR A 88 -7.16 -3.37 21.69
CA THR A 88 -6.58 -4.44 20.87
C THR A 88 -5.94 -3.88 19.61
N LEU A 89 -6.63 -2.99 18.89
CA LEU A 89 -6.11 -2.35 17.68
C LEU A 89 -4.89 -1.47 17.98
N GLU A 90 -4.93 -0.71 19.07
CA GLU A 90 -3.83 0.16 19.49
C GLU A 90 -2.61 -0.66 19.90
N THR A 91 -2.81 -1.73 20.68
CA THR A 91 -1.71 -2.63 21.06
C THR A 91 -1.09 -3.28 19.83
N SER A 92 -1.93 -3.73 18.88
CA SER A 92 -1.47 -4.31 17.61
C SER A 92 -0.66 -3.29 16.80
N TYR A 93 -1.16 -2.05 16.66
CA TYR A 93 -0.47 -0.98 15.96
C TYR A 93 0.93 -0.73 16.52
N GLN A 94 1.04 -0.53 17.85
CA GLN A 94 2.32 -0.25 18.51
C GLN A 94 3.29 -1.45 18.44
N GLN A 95 2.78 -2.68 18.51
CA GLN A 95 3.62 -3.88 18.54
C GLN A 95 4.14 -4.31 17.17
N TYR A 96 3.38 -4.06 16.10
CA TYR A 96 3.59 -4.71 14.80
C TYR A 96 3.77 -3.73 13.63
N LEU A 97 3.08 -2.58 13.62
CA LEU A 97 3.15 -1.64 12.50
C LEU A 97 4.32 -0.68 12.66
N ARG A 98 5.32 -0.82 11.79
CA ARG A 98 6.48 0.07 11.69
C ARG A 98 6.84 0.21 10.22
N LEU A 99 7.59 1.26 9.88
CA LEU A 99 8.04 1.45 8.49
C LEU A 99 8.82 0.23 7.97
N SER A 100 9.67 -0.39 8.78
CA SER A 100 10.44 -1.57 8.38
C SER A 100 9.55 -2.78 8.08
N THR A 101 8.57 -3.08 8.95
CA THR A 101 7.67 -4.23 8.76
C THR A 101 6.72 -4.01 7.57
N LEU A 102 6.29 -2.76 7.35
CA LEU A 102 5.49 -2.38 6.17
C LEU A 102 6.28 -2.52 4.86
N LYS A 103 7.55 -2.11 4.83
CA LYS A 103 8.41 -2.28 3.65
C LYS A 103 8.64 -3.76 3.34
N GLU A 104 8.99 -4.54 4.36
CA GLU A 104 9.20 -5.98 4.21
C GLU A 104 7.93 -6.70 3.74
N ALA A 105 6.76 -6.33 4.27
CA ALA A 105 5.47 -6.82 3.80
C ALA A 105 5.23 -6.48 2.31
N ASN A 106 5.54 -5.25 1.89
CA ASN A 106 5.41 -4.83 0.49
C ASN A 106 6.37 -5.59 -0.43
N ASP A 107 7.60 -5.84 0.02
CA ASP A 107 8.58 -6.64 -0.72
C ASP A 107 8.09 -8.08 -0.90
N ILE A 108 7.53 -8.70 0.14
CA ILE A 108 6.96 -10.06 0.04
C ILE A 108 5.83 -10.10 -1.01
N ILE A 109 4.92 -9.11 -0.99
CA ILE A 109 3.82 -9.04 -1.95
C ILE A 109 4.35 -8.81 -3.37
N SER A 110 5.24 -7.83 -3.56
CA SER A 110 5.80 -7.49 -4.88
C SER A 110 6.57 -8.66 -5.50
N ASN A 111 7.36 -9.36 -4.69
CA ASN A 111 8.09 -10.56 -5.11
C ASN A 111 7.18 -11.76 -5.38
N ALA A 112 6.00 -11.82 -4.75
CA ALA A 112 5.01 -12.84 -5.08
C ALA A 112 4.34 -12.55 -6.43
N ILE A 113 4.00 -11.27 -6.70
CA ILE A 113 3.40 -10.85 -7.98
C ILE A 113 4.37 -11.11 -9.14
N SER A 114 5.67 -10.85 -8.98
CA SER A 114 6.67 -11.08 -10.04
C SER A 114 6.81 -12.56 -10.45
N LYS A 115 6.38 -13.49 -9.60
CA LYS A 115 6.36 -14.93 -9.87
C LYS A 115 5.10 -15.40 -10.58
N LEU A 116 4.08 -14.55 -10.72
CA LEU A 116 2.85 -14.92 -11.41
C LEU A 116 3.09 -15.04 -12.92
N LYS A 117 2.47 -16.04 -13.56
CA LYS A 117 2.60 -16.28 -15.01
C LYS A 117 2.14 -15.09 -15.86
N ILE A 118 1.28 -14.23 -15.32
CA ILE A 118 0.78 -13.05 -16.02
C ILE A 118 1.80 -11.90 -16.02
N PHE A 119 2.77 -11.89 -15.10
CA PHE A 119 3.68 -10.77 -14.90
C PHE A 119 4.46 -10.33 -16.15
N PRO A 120 5.01 -11.24 -16.99
CA PRO A 120 5.70 -10.83 -18.22
C PRO A 120 4.80 -10.05 -19.19
N TYR A 121 3.49 -10.29 -19.16
CA TYR A 121 2.53 -9.65 -20.06
C TYR A 121 2.07 -8.26 -19.63
N TYR A 122 2.52 -7.77 -18.47
CA TYR A 122 2.33 -6.37 -18.09
C TYR A 122 3.29 -5.44 -18.85
N SER A 123 4.44 -5.96 -19.31
CA SER A 123 5.43 -5.16 -20.00
C SER A 123 4.96 -4.78 -21.39
N LEU A 124 5.35 -3.59 -21.84
CA LEU A 124 5.17 -3.16 -23.23
C LEU A 124 6.02 -3.99 -24.21
N ASP A 125 7.15 -4.50 -23.72
CA ASP A 125 8.08 -5.36 -24.43
C ASP A 125 8.42 -6.55 -23.51
N LEU A 126 8.34 -7.77 -24.02
CA LEU A 126 8.56 -9.00 -23.23
C LEU A 126 10.03 -9.18 -22.82
N GLU A 127 10.97 -8.50 -23.48
CA GLU A 127 12.40 -8.61 -23.21
C GLU A 127 12.92 -7.57 -22.22
N LEU A 128 12.13 -6.52 -21.94
CA LEU A 128 12.56 -5.38 -21.12
C LEU A 128 11.63 -5.16 -19.92
N LEU A 129 12.24 -5.00 -18.74
CA LEU A 129 11.53 -4.56 -17.55
C LEU A 129 11.55 -3.03 -17.46
N TYR A 130 10.38 -2.43 -17.59
CA TYR A 130 10.23 -0.98 -17.43
C TYR A 130 10.00 -0.62 -15.96
N SER A 131 10.80 0.31 -15.46
CA SER A 131 10.54 0.99 -14.19
C SER A 131 10.02 2.41 -14.44
N SER A 132 9.21 2.88 -13.50
CA SER A 132 8.72 4.26 -13.49
C SER A 132 8.91 4.81 -12.09
N VAL A 133 9.27 6.08 -12.03
CA VAL A 133 9.48 6.78 -10.78
C VAL A 133 8.78 8.12 -10.84
N ASP A 134 7.98 8.42 -9.82
CA ASP A 134 7.26 9.69 -9.71
C ASP A 134 7.48 10.33 -8.33
N GLY A 135 7.71 11.65 -8.35
CA GLY A 135 8.09 12.46 -7.19
C GLY A 135 7.00 13.47 -6.82
N GLN A 136 5.86 12.99 -6.34
CA GLN A 136 4.71 13.83 -6.01
C GLN A 136 5.02 14.75 -4.82
N LYS A 137 4.78 16.06 -4.98
CA LYS A 137 5.05 17.06 -3.94
C LYS A 137 3.82 17.28 -3.08
N PHE A 138 4.01 17.25 -1.76
CA PHE A 138 2.98 17.50 -0.77
C PHE A 138 3.41 18.61 0.17
N GLU A 139 2.59 19.66 0.28
CA GLU A 139 2.72 20.66 1.33
C GLU A 139 2.38 20.04 2.69
N LEU A 140 3.07 20.47 3.75
CA LEU A 140 2.82 19.98 5.10
C LEU A 140 2.34 21.14 5.99
N ASP A 141 1.23 20.93 6.68
CA ASP A 141 0.75 21.88 7.70
C ASP A 141 1.74 21.99 8.87
N THR A 142 2.29 20.85 9.30
CA THR A 142 3.31 20.78 10.35
C THR A 142 4.63 20.25 9.78
N PRO A 143 5.69 21.06 9.75
CA PRO A 143 7.01 20.63 9.27
C PRO A 143 7.58 19.44 10.04
N ASN A 144 8.22 18.53 9.30
CA ASN A 144 9.01 17.42 9.86
C ASN A 144 10.49 17.54 9.44
N ILE A 145 11.34 16.62 9.88
CA ILE A 145 12.80 16.64 9.60
C ILE A 145 13.11 16.67 8.09
N LYS A 146 12.23 16.10 7.27
CA LYS A 146 12.39 16.03 5.80
C LYS A 146 11.71 17.19 5.07
N ALA A 147 10.93 18.03 5.75
CA ALA A 147 10.22 19.14 5.14
C ALA A 147 11.20 20.22 4.65
N ARG A 148 11.01 20.69 3.42
CA ARG A 148 11.86 21.68 2.76
C ARG A 148 11.01 22.64 1.95
N TYR A 149 11.43 23.90 1.91
CA TYR A 149 10.78 24.91 1.06
C TYR A 149 10.99 24.60 -0.41
N SER A 150 9.96 24.83 -1.21
CA SER A 150 10.10 24.76 -2.66
C SER A 150 9.23 25.81 -3.34
N ARG A 151 9.87 26.88 -3.82
CA ARG A 151 9.17 27.98 -4.48
C ARG A 151 8.41 27.56 -5.74
N LYS A 152 8.95 26.59 -6.47
CA LYS A 152 8.36 26.08 -7.72
C LYS A 152 7.06 25.32 -7.47
N TYR A 153 7.01 24.47 -6.44
CA TYR A 153 5.91 23.52 -6.24
C TYR A 153 4.98 23.91 -5.09
N LEU A 154 5.52 24.55 -4.05
CA LEU A 154 4.82 24.85 -2.79
C LEU A 154 4.78 26.35 -2.47
N ARG A 155 5.25 27.22 -3.37
CA ARG A 155 5.32 28.68 -3.17
C ARG A 155 6.15 29.05 -1.93
N GLU A 156 5.50 29.45 -0.86
CA GLU A 156 6.14 29.79 0.42
C GLU A 156 6.00 28.67 1.45
N GLY A 157 5.30 27.58 1.12
CA GLY A 157 5.11 26.42 1.97
C GLY A 157 6.35 25.53 2.06
N GLN A 158 6.45 24.82 3.18
CA GLN A 158 7.35 23.68 3.32
C GLN A 158 6.61 22.40 3.01
N GLY A 159 7.33 21.41 2.49
CA GLY A 159 6.72 20.11 2.24
C GLY A 159 7.74 19.05 1.90
N VAL A 160 7.23 17.93 1.44
CA VAL A 160 8.01 16.72 1.14
C VAL A 160 7.66 16.21 -0.24
N SER A 161 8.52 15.37 -0.78
CA SER A 161 8.28 14.64 -2.01
C SER A 161 8.05 13.17 -1.67
N ALA A 162 6.91 12.62 -2.06
CA ALA A 162 6.71 11.17 -2.08
C ALA A 162 7.30 10.64 -3.39
N TYR A 163 8.39 9.90 -3.26
CA TYR A 163 9.13 9.30 -4.35
C TYR A 163 8.69 7.84 -4.49
N THR A 164 7.77 7.61 -5.42
CA THR A 164 7.16 6.31 -5.67
C THR A 164 7.91 5.58 -6.77
N ILE A 165 8.28 4.33 -6.51
CA ILE A 165 9.03 3.48 -7.44
C ILE A 165 8.14 2.32 -7.85
N LEU A 166 7.97 2.17 -9.15
CA LEU A 166 7.20 1.09 -9.77
C LEU A 166 8.09 0.31 -10.73
N ALA A 167 7.87 -0.99 -10.83
CA ALA A 167 8.42 -1.83 -11.89
C ALA A 167 7.29 -2.63 -12.51
N ASN A 168 7.09 -2.47 -13.82
CA ASN A 168 6.09 -3.19 -14.58
C ASN A 168 4.69 -3.13 -13.94
N HIS A 169 4.27 -1.91 -13.57
CA HIS A 169 3.03 -1.59 -12.87
C HIS A 169 2.90 -2.11 -11.43
N ILE A 170 3.93 -2.74 -10.85
CA ILE A 170 3.96 -3.16 -9.45
C ILE A 170 4.62 -2.08 -8.59
N PRO A 171 3.98 -1.63 -7.50
CA PRO A 171 4.58 -0.67 -6.58
C PRO A 171 5.65 -1.35 -5.72
N LEU A 172 6.93 -0.95 -5.89
CA LEU A 172 8.05 -1.53 -5.16
C LEU A 172 8.28 -0.86 -3.81
N GLN A 173 8.37 0.47 -3.81
CA GLN A 173 8.59 1.22 -2.57
C GLN A 173 8.18 2.69 -2.76
N CYS A 174 7.88 3.35 -1.65
CA CYS A 174 7.75 4.80 -1.59
C CYS A 174 8.76 5.34 -0.56
N GLU A 175 9.53 6.33 -0.98
CA GLU A 175 10.42 7.09 -0.09
C GLU A 175 9.89 8.50 0.08
N LEU A 176 9.91 8.99 1.31
CA LEU A 176 9.62 10.39 1.59
C LEU A 176 10.94 11.14 1.62
N ILE A 177 11.15 12.10 0.72
CA ILE A 177 12.40 12.87 0.58
C ILE A 177 12.11 14.37 0.66
N GLY A 178 13.14 15.19 0.80
CA GLY A 178 13.01 16.64 0.75
C GLY A 178 12.49 17.12 -0.61
N THR A 179 11.75 18.23 -0.66
CA THR A 179 11.23 18.78 -1.94
C THR A 179 12.31 19.22 -2.93
N HIS A 180 13.56 19.35 -2.49
CA HIS A 180 14.73 19.72 -3.27
C HIS A 180 15.62 18.52 -3.66
N GLU A 181 15.35 17.34 -3.10
CA GLU A 181 16.09 16.10 -3.36
C GLU A 181 15.47 15.43 -4.59
N TYR A 182 16.32 15.06 -5.58
CA TYR A 182 15.96 14.34 -6.81
C TYR A 182 17.09 13.41 -7.22
#